data_AF-A0A1M4RYU5-F1
#
_entry.id   AF-A0A1M4RYU5-F1
#
_cell.length_a   1.000
_cell.length_b   1.000
_cell.length_c   1.000
_cell.angle_alpha   90.00
_cell.angle_beta   90.00
_cell.angle_gamma   90.00
#
_symmetry.space_group_name_H-M   'P 1'
#
loop_
_entity.id
_entity.type
_entity.pdbx_description
1 polymer ?
#
loop_
_entity_poly.entity_id
_entity_poly.type
_entity_poly.pdbx_seq_one_letter_code
_entity_poly.pdbx_strand_id
1 'polypeptide(L)'
;MEEEAARSWELIQQLRGLHPTLDPWRRTNRIKAKAAANPEITTLEEFLAVMRTNIKPDLSGVRFSLFSGDVDRADGASISIAIGGWQPDKGHVELDFHSSEFADLLTGDESLADRLVAMGADILEPEIGALRRRGHPVKDHPEPYDYVQGWKLFFPASSPHWAQAGALATASYPTANGAVFTYGTPDTYPTILDTWPKNA
;
A
#
# COMPACT_ATOMS: atom_id res chain seq x y z
N MET A 1 -16.15 -0.86 9.17
CA MET A 1 -15.96 0.39 8.41
C MET A 1 -15.20 1.46 9.21
N GLU A 2 -15.75 2.00 10.31
CA GLU A 2 -15.05 3.08 11.05
C GLU A 2 -13.73 2.60 11.69
N GLU A 3 -13.66 1.35 12.14
CA GLU A 3 -12.41 0.77 12.64
C GLU A 3 -11.33 0.66 11.55
N GLU A 4 -11.67 0.10 10.38
CA GLU A 4 -10.74 0.02 9.24
C GLU A 4 -10.32 1.40 8.74
N ALA A 5 -11.22 2.38 8.82
CA ALA A 5 -10.90 3.77 8.54
C ALA A 5 -9.93 4.35 9.58
N ALA A 6 -10.10 4.06 10.86
CA ALA A 6 -9.17 4.47 11.90
C ALA A 6 -7.78 3.84 11.71
N ARG A 7 -7.69 2.57 11.30
CA ARG A 7 -6.41 1.93 10.93
C ARG A 7 -5.78 2.58 9.70
N SER A 8 -6.58 2.93 8.69
CA SER A 8 -6.09 3.67 7.51
C SER A 8 -5.56 5.05 7.87
N TRP A 9 -6.20 5.72 8.84
CA TRP A 9 -5.73 6.98 9.38
C TRP A 9 -4.43 6.81 10.16
N GLU A 10 -4.30 5.79 11.01
CA GLU A 10 -3.06 5.48 11.71
C GLU A 10 -1.90 5.25 10.75
N LEU A 11 -2.13 4.52 9.64
CA LEU A 11 -1.12 4.36 8.59
C LEU A 11 -0.68 5.72 8.04
N ILE A 12 -1.63 6.62 7.72
CA ILE A 12 -1.30 7.98 7.27
C ILE A 12 -0.44 8.72 8.30
N GLN A 13 -0.75 8.58 9.59
CA GLN A 13 0.04 9.21 10.65
C GLN A 13 1.47 8.68 10.71
N GLN A 14 1.67 7.39 10.51
CA GLN A 14 3.01 6.78 10.48
C GLN A 14 3.80 7.10 9.20
N LEU A 15 3.11 7.40 8.09
CA LEU A 15 3.76 7.89 6.86
C LEU A 15 4.31 9.31 7.04
N ARG A 16 3.71 10.13 7.90
CA ARG A 16 4.25 11.45 8.26
C ARG A 16 5.61 11.26 8.94
N GLY A 17 6.57 12.09 8.58
CA GLY A 17 7.94 12.02 9.11
C GLY A 17 8.86 11.01 8.40
N LEU A 18 8.34 10.15 7.52
CA LEU A 18 9.20 9.33 6.64
C LEU A 18 9.86 10.17 5.54
N HIS A 19 9.14 11.18 5.04
CA HIS A 19 9.63 12.12 4.04
C HIS A 19 8.79 13.40 4.09
N PRO A 20 9.37 14.61 3.89
CA PRO A 20 8.64 15.87 3.98
C PRO A 20 7.41 15.96 3.05
N THR A 21 7.47 15.28 1.90
CA THR A 21 6.34 15.27 0.95
C THR A 21 5.20 14.33 1.36
N LEU A 22 5.37 13.53 2.41
CA LEU A 22 4.34 12.67 3.01
C LEU A 22 3.67 13.31 4.24
N ASP A 23 4.10 14.49 4.67
CA ASP A 23 3.52 15.14 5.85
C ASP A 23 2.10 15.67 5.61
N PRO A 24 1.83 16.45 4.54
CA PRO A 24 0.52 17.03 4.38
C PRO A 24 -0.42 16.08 3.63
N TRP A 25 -1.56 15.72 4.22
CA TRP A 25 -2.58 14.90 3.54
C TRP A 25 -3.85 15.70 3.28
N ARG A 26 -4.29 15.74 2.03
CA ARG A 26 -5.43 16.55 1.57
C ARG A 26 -6.41 15.73 0.74
N ARG A 27 -7.66 16.19 0.69
CA ARG A 27 -8.67 15.63 -0.21
C ARG A 27 -8.28 15.84 -1.67
N THR A 28 -8.45 14.81 -2.48
CA THR A 28 -8.31 14.92 -3.94
C THR A 28 -9.42 15.79 -4.55
N ASN A 29 -9.15 16.36 -5.72
CA ASN A 29 -10.16 17.06 -6.52
C ASN A 29 -9.82 16.95 -8.01
N ARG A 30 -10.83 16.91 -8.88
CA ARG A 30 -10.64 16.93 -10.34
C ARG A 30 -10.09 18.27 -10.85
N ILE A 31 -10.18 19.33 -10.05
CA ILE A 31 -9.65 20.65 -10.36
C ILE A 31 -8.43 20.90 -9.49
N LYS A 32 -7.26 21.06 -10.13
CA LYS A 32 -5.96 21.25 -9.46
C LYS A 32 -5.98 22.34 -8.40
N ALA A 33 -6.47 23.54 -8.74
CA ALA A 33 -6.57 24.66 -7.80
C ALA A 33 -7.46 24.36 -6.58
N LYS A 34 -8.53 23.58 -6.76
CA LYS A 34 -9.38 23.15 -5.63
C LYS A 34 -8.71 22.08 -4.78
N ALA A 35 -7.91 21.20 -5.38
CA ALA A 35 -7.11 20.21 -4.65
C ALA A 35 -6.05 20.90 -3.79
N ALA A 36 -5.32 21.88 -4.34
CA ALA A 36 -4.34 22.70 -3.62
C ALA A 36 -4.96 23.46 -2.44
N ALA A 37 -6.17 24.00 -2.64
CA ALA A 37 -6.88 24.79 -1.63
C ALA A 37 -7.56 23.94 -0.55
N ASN A 38 -7.60 22.61 -0.67
CA ASN A 38 -8.17 21.77 0.39
C ASN A 38 -7.29 21.87 1.65
N PRO A 39 -7.89 22.00 2.84
CA PRO A 39 -7.13 22.00 4.08
C PRO A 39 -6.45 20.64 4.27
N GLU A 40 -5.32 20.67 4.97
CA GLU A 40 -4.72 19.45 5.49
C GLU A 40 -5.67 18.79 6.49
N ILE A 41 -5.81 17.48 6.38
CA ILE A 41 -6.51 16.64 7.35
C ILE A 41 -5.51 16.39 8.47
N THR A 42 -5.85 16.76 9.70
CA THR A 42 -4.94 16.68 10.86
C THR A 42 -5.48 15.80 11.97
N THR A 43 -6.77 15.45 11.91
CA THR A 43 -7.45 14.65 12.94
C THR A 43 -8.21 13.46 12.34
N LEU A 44 -8.44 12.44 13.17
CA LEU A 44 -9.29 11.30 12.80
C LEU A 44 -10.72 11.75 12.49
N GLU A 45 -11.25 12.75 13.18
CA GLU A 45 -12.60 13.26 12.93
C GLU A 45 -12.75 13.86 11.52
N GLU A 46 -11.78 14.69 11.10
CA GLU A 46 -11.74 15.23 9.74
C GLU A 46 -11.62 14.12 8.70
N PHE A 47 -10.78 13.12 8.94
CA PHE A 47 -10.62 11.96 8.08
C PHE A 47 -11.93 11.16 7.95
N LEU A 48 -12.60 10.86 9.06
CA LEU A 48 -13.90 10.18 9.07
C LEU A 48 -14.99 11.02 8.38
N ALA A 49 -14.95 12.35 8.51
CA ALA A 49 -15.84 13.23 7.77
C ALA A 49 -15.63 13.10 6.25
N VAL A 50 -14.37 13.03 5.78
CA VAL A 50 -14.08 12.75 4.37
C VAL A 50 -14.67 11.41 3.94
N MET A 51 -14.42 10.33 4.69
CA MET A 51 -14.97 9.01 4.40
C MET A 51 -16.50 9.07 4.29
N ARG A 52 -17.19 9.63 5.29
CA ARG A 52 -18.66 9.72 5.33
C ARG A 52 -19.25 10.45 4.13
N THR A 53 -18.61 11.50 3.65
CA THR A 53 -19.05 12.22 2.43
C THR A 53 -18.95 11.40 1.13
N ASN A 54 -18.19 10.29 1.15
CA ASN A 54 -18.01 9.39 0.01
C ASN A 54 -18.86 8.11 0.11
N ILE A 55 -19.62 7.93 1.20
CA ILE A 55 -20.55 6.80 1.33
C ILE A 55 -21.68 6.98 0.32
N LYS A 56 -21.94 5.94 -0.47
CA LYS A 56 -23.06 5.91 -1.41
C LYS A 56 -24.13 4.95 -0.90
N PRO A 57 -25.42 5.33 -0.88
CA PRO A 57 -26.49 4.51 -0.31
C PRO A 57 -26.68 3.13 -0.96
N ASP A 58 -26.24 2.96 -2.19
CA ASP A 58 -26.38 1.76 -3.01
C ASP A 58 -25.17 0.81 -2.94
N LEU A 59 -24.12 1.19 -2.21
CA LEU A 59 -22.91 0.38 -2.05
C LEU A 59 -22.77 -0.09 -0.60
N SER A 60 -22.28 -1.32 -0.39
CA SER A 60 -22.02 -1.84 0.96
C SER A 60 -20.71 -1.32 1.56
N GLY A 61 -19.99 -0.46 0.84
CA GLY A 61 -18.70 0.07 1.24
C GLY A 61 -18.45 1.50 0.77
N VAL A 62 -17.24 1.97 1.04
CA VAL A 62 -16.78 3.32 0.72
C VAL A 62 -15.44 3.27 0.01
N ARG A 63 -15.26 4.17 -0.96
CA ARG A 63 -13.96 4.40 -1.61
C ARG A 63 -13.69 5.89 -1.67
N PHE A 64 -12.50 6.29 -1.27
CA PHE A 64 -12.03 7.66 -1.34
C PHE A 64 -10.52 7.71 -1.47
N SER A 65 -9.99 8.86 -1.87
CA SER A 65 -8.56 9.05 -2.07
C SER A 65 -8.08 10.38 -1.52
N LEU A 66 -6.90 10.37 -0.94
CA LEU A 66 -6.17 11.54 -0.46
C LEU A 66 -4.83 11.64 -1.20
N PHE A 67 -4.24 12.83 -1.17
CA PHE A 67 -2.90 13.05 -1.72
C PHE A 67 -2.02 13.82 -0.74
N SER A 68 -0.71 13.63 -0.89
CA SER A 68 0.32 14.38 -0.20
C SER A 68 1.23 15.14 -1.15
N GLY A 69 2.08 16.01 -0.60
CA GLY A 69 3.02 16.83 -1.36
C GLY A 69 2.38 18.03 -2.05
N ASP A 70 3.09 18.57 -3.03
CA ASP A 70 2.65 19.71 -3.84
C ASP A 70 2.00 19.22 -5.14
N VAL A 71 0.76 19.66 -5.38
CA VAL A 71 -0.02 19.33 -6.57
C VAL A 71 0.65 19.82 -7.87
N ASP A 72 1.50 20.85 -7.78
CA ASP A 72 2.25 21.40 -8.91
C ASP A 72 3.54 20.63 -9.20
N ARG A 73 4.09 19.91 -8.22
CA ARG A 73 5.38 19.22 -8.34
C ARG A 73 5.27 17.72 -8.51
N ALA A 74 4.11 17.15 -8.17
CA ALA A 74 3.89 15.69 -8.17
C ALA A 74 4.93 14.93 -7.34
N ASP A 75 5.40 15.53 -6.24
CA ASP A 75 6.50 15.06 -5.39
C ASP A 75 6.03 14.32 -4.13
N GLY A 76 4.73 14.12 -3.95
CA GLY A 76 4.16 13.40 -2.81
C GLY A 76 3.71 11.99 -3.17
N ALA A 77 2.61 11.58 -2.53
CA ALA A 77 1.97 10.30 -2.73
C ALA A 77 0.45 10.47 -2.90
N SER A 78 -0.21 9.45 -3.40
CA SER A 78 -1.67 9.31 -3.29
C SER A 78 -2.01 8.02 -2.57
N ILE A 79 -2.97 8.10 -1.66
CA ILE A 79 -3.52 6.93 -0.98
C ILE A 79 -4.97 6.74 -1.44
N SER A 80 -5.29 5.53 -1.87
CA SER A 80 -6.65 5.09 -2.20
C SER A 80 -7.08 4.09 -1.14
N ILE A 81 -8.22 4.36 -0.50
CA ILE A 81 -8.76 3.53 0.56
C ILE A 81 -10.12 3.01 0.09
N ALA A 82 -10.28 1.70 0.09
CA ALA A 82 -11.54 1.01 -0.13
C ALA A 82 -11.85 0.13 1.08
N ILE A 83 -13.01 0.35 1.68
CA ILE A 83 -13.51 -0.44 2.81
C ILE A 83 -14.88 -0.97 2.39
N GLY A 84 -14.96 -2.28 2.13
CA GLY A 84 -16.10 -2.89 1.46
C GLY A 84 -16.23 -2.48 -0.03
N GLY A 85 -17.39 -2.72 -0.62
CA GLY A 85 -17.68 -2.29 -2.00
C GLY A 85 -18.76 -3.13 -2.67
N TRP A 86 -18.42 -3.81 -3.77
CA TRP A 86 -19.33 -4.82 -4.35
C TRP A 86 -19.33 -6.14 -3.54
N GLN A 87 -18.22 -6.40 -2.84
CA GLN A 87 -18.11 -7.48 -1.86
C GLN A 87 -17.91 -6.82 -0.47
N PRO A 88 -18.84 -7.03 0.49
CA PRO A 88 -18.80 -6.35 1.79
C PRO A 88 -17.49 -6.57 2.56
N ASP A 89 -16.91 -7.77 2.44
CA ASP A 89 -15.74 -8.19 3.21
C ASP A 89 -14.42 -7.98 2.47
N LYS A 90 -14.43 -7.18 1.40
CA LYS A 90 -13.21 -6.85 0.64
C LYS A 90 -12.88 -5.38 0.74
N GLY A 91 -11.61 -5.10 1.01
CA GLY A 91 -11.04 -3.77 1.03
C GLY A 91 -9.60 -3.79 0.55
N HIS A 92 -9.04 -2.61 0.35
CA HIS A 92 -7.60 -2.43 0.17
C HIS A 92 -7.21 -0.99 0.51
N VAL A 93 -5.93 -0.84 0.84
CA VAL A 93 -5.25 0.45 0.87
C VAL A 93 -4.13 0.38 -0.15
N GLU A 94 -4.16 1.28 -1.13
CA GLU A 94 -3.12 1.42 -2.15
C GLU A 94 -2.41 2.76 -1.96
N LEU A 95 -1.08 2.72 -1.91
CA LEU A 95 -0.23 3.90 -1.78
C LEU A 95 0.67 4.00 -3.00
N ASP A 96 0.49 5.06 -3.78
CA ASP A 96 1.32 5.38 -4.93
C ASP A 96 2.26 6.55 -4.58
N PHE A 97 3.56 6.32 -4.62
CA PHE A 97 4.56 7.39 -4.50
C PHE A 97 4.87 7.99 -5.86
N HIS A 98 4.67 9.29 -6.00
CA HIS A 98 4.94 10.04 -7.24
C HIS A 98 6.33 10.70 -7.23
N SER A 99 6.90 10.87 -6.03
CA SER A 99 8.26 11.36 -5.85
C SER A 99 9.30 10.39 -6.40
N SER A 100 10.12 10.83 -7.35
CA SER A 100 11.31 10.09 -7.75
C SER A 100 12.31 9.96 -6.59
N GLU A 101 12.46 10.99 -5.77
CA GLU A 101 13.37 10.99 -4.61
C GLU A 101 12.98 9.94 -3.58
N PHE A 102 11.71 9.86 -3.21
CA PHE A 102 11.26 8.84 -2.26
C PHE A 102 11.29 7.43 -2.87
N ALA A 103 10.98 7.30 -4.16
CA ALA A 103 11.10 6.03 -4.87
C ALA A 103 12.57 5.55 -4.92
N ASP A 104 13.52 6.46 -5.14
CA ASP A 104 14.96 6.18 -5.13
C ASP A 104 15.43 5.81 -3.72
N LEU A 105 14.92 6.47 -2.69
CA LEU A 105 15.19 6.11 -1.29
C LEU A 105 14.71 4.69 -0.97
N LEU A 106 13.49 4.32 -1.37
CA LEU A 106 12.95 2.96 -1.19
C LEU A 106 13.73 1.91 -1.99
N THR A 107 14.25 2.29 -3.16
CA THR A 107 15.03 1.39 -4.02
C THR A 107 16.46 1.21 -3.50
N GLY A 108 17.05 2.24 -2.90
CA GLY A 108 18.40 2.24 -2.35
C GLY A 108 18.52 1.73 -0.92
N ASP A 109 17.45 1.77 -0.13
CA ASP A 109 17.40 1.29 1.26
C ASP A 109 16.37 0.16 1.41
N GLU A 110 16.85 -1.08 1.30
CA GLU A 110 16.01 -2.27 1.45
C GLU A 110 15.37 -2.34 2.84
N SER A 111 16.08 -1.90 3.89
CA SER A 111 15.56 -1.91 5.26
C SER A 111 14.43 -0.90 5.45
N LEU A 112 14.47 0.24 4.74
CA LEU A 112 13.33 1.17 4.71
C LEU A 112 12.14 0.54 4.00
N ALA A 113 12.36 -0.13 2.87
CA ALA A 113 11.30 -0.81 2.13
C ALA A 113 10.65 -1.93 2.96
N ASP A 114 11.44 -2.72 3.71
CA ASP A 114 10.92 -3.72 4.65
C ASP A 114 10.05 -3.09 5.74
N ARG A 115 10.56 -2.05 6.41
CA ARG A 115 9.83 -1.34 7.45
C ARG A 115 8.53 -0.73 6.94
N LEU A 116 8.51 -0.19 5.72
CA LEU A 116 7.32 0.40 5.14
C LEU A 116 6.20 -0.65 4.94
N VAL A 117 6.55 -1.82 4.38
CA VAL A 117 5.57 -2.89 4.17
C VAL A 117 5.14 -3.49 5.51
N ALA A 118 6.08 -3.71 6.44
CA ALA A 118 5.79 -4.22 7.78
C ALA A 118 4.86 -3.28 8.56
N MET A 119 5.10 -1.96 8.51
CA MET A 119 4.24 -0.94 9.11
C MET A 119 2.81 -1.05 8.57
N GLY A 120 2.64 -1.14 7.25
CA GLY A 120 1.33 -1.32 6.64
C GLY A 120 0.65 -2.62 7.09
N ALA A 121 1.41 -3.71 7.17
CA ALA A 121 0.90 -5.02 7.59
C ALA A 121 0.46 -5.03 9.06
N ASP A 122 1.25 -4.43 9.95
CA ASP A 122 0.97 -4.38 11.39
C ASP A 122 -0.24 -3.50 11.73
N ILE A 123 -0.47 -2.43 10.95
CA ILE A 123 -1.59 -1.50 11.19
C ILE A 123 -2.88 -2.00 10.53
N LEU A 124 -2.79 -2.48 9.29
CA LEU A 124 -3.98 -2.82 8.49
C LEU A 124 -4.39 -4.28 8.65
N GLU A 125 -3.50 -5.16 9.09
CA GLU A 125 -3.71 -6.61 9.18
C GLU A 125 -4.26 -7.25 7.88
N PRO A 126 -3.64 -7.01 6.71
CA PRO A 126 -4.18 -7.49 5.44
C PRO A 126 -3.99 -9.00 5.26
N GLU A 127 -4.74 -9.61 4.35
CA GLU A 127 -4.50 -11.02 3.95
C GLU A 127 -3.28 -11.18 3.05
N ILE A 128 -2.88 -10.11 2.37
CA ILE A 128 -1.69 -10.01 1.51
C ILE A 128 -1.27 -8.54 1.36
N GLY A 129 0.03 -8.28 1.24
CA GLY A 129 0.55 -6.95 0.92
C GLY A 129 1.70 -7.04 -0.08
N ALA A 130 1.94 -5.97 -0.85
CA ALA A 130 3.04 -5.94 -1.81
C ALA A 130 3.62 -4.54 -2.00
N LEU A 131 4.92 -4.47 -2.23
CA LEU A 131 5.63 -3.30 -2.73
C LEU A 131 6.19 -3.61 -4.12
N ARG A 132 5.86 -2.74 -5.08
CA ARG A 132 6.26 -2.87 -6.48
C ARG A 132 6.66 -1.54 -7.07
N ARG A 133 7.55 -1.57 -8.05
CA ARG A 133 7.71 -0.43 -8.96
C ARG A 133 6.60 -0.50 -9.99
N ARG A 134 5.99 0.64 -10.32
CA ARG A 134 4.93 0.64 -11.33
C ARG A 134 5.49 0.14 -12.66
N GLY A 135 4.91 -0.94 -13.18
CA GLY A 135 5.36 -1.59 -14.40
C GLY A 135 6.63 -2.42 -14.27
N HIS A 136 7.13 -2.70 -13.05
CA HIS A 136 8.36 -3.49 -12.86
C HIS A 136 8.39 -4.28 -11.51
N PRO A 137 9.13 -5.39 -11.47
CA PRO A 137 9.51 -6.21 -12.63
C PRO A 137 8.28 -6.88 -13.24
N VAL A 138 8.11 -6.79 -14.57
CA VAL A 138 7.09 -7.58 -15.26
C VAL A 138 7.64 -8.99 -15.45
N LYS A 139 6.95 -10.00 -14.91
CA LYS A 139 7.27 -11.40 -15.24
C LYS A 139 6.52 -11.78 -16.52
N ASP A 140 7.16 -12.53 -17.42
CA ASP A 140 6.54 -13.10 -18.63
C ASP A 140 5.59 -14.30 -18.34
N HIS A 141 5.32 -14.56 -17.06
CA HIS A 141 4.52 -15.65 -16.53
C HIS A 141 3.53 -15.08 -15.51
N PRO A 142 2.43 -15.79 -15.20
CA PRO A 142 1.47 -15.30 -14.23
C PRO A 142 2.19 -14.93 -12.94
N GLU A 143 1.75 -13.80 -12.38
CA GLU A 143 2.31 -13.13 -11.22
C GLU A 143 2.56 -14.14 -10.09
N PRO A 144 3.53 -13.92 -9.19
CA PRO A 144 3.52 -14.63 -7.92
C PRO A 144 2.08 -14.51 -7.36
N TYR A 145 1.46 -15.64 -7.08
CA TYR A 145 0.07 -15.75 -6.60
C TYR A 145 -1.08 -15.56 -7.60
N ASP A 146 -0.89 -15.26 -8.89
CA ASP A 146 -1.99 -14.82 -9.78
C ASP A 146 -2.80 -13.61 -9.22
N TYR A 147 -2.30 -12.93 -8.19
CA TYR A 147 -3.06 -11.94 -7.39
C TYR A 147 -2.33 -10.61 -7.21
N VAL A 148 -0.99 -10.59 -6.99
CA VAL A 148 -0.26 -9.33 -6.84
C VAL A 148 1.24 -9.48 -7.17
N GLN A 149 1.76 -8.55 -7.99
CA GLN A 149 3.22 -8.43 -8.23
C GLN A 149 3.88 -7.55 -7.16
N GLY A 150 5.11 -7.89 -6.81
CA GLY A 150 5.98 -7.09 -5.94
C GLY A 150 7.35 -7.72 -5.75
N TRP A 151 8.33 -6.90 -5.41
CA TRP A 151 9.67 -7.38 -5.02
C TRP A 151 9.76 -7.63 -3.51
N LYS A 152 8.85 -7.01 -2.74
CA LYS A 152 8.53 -7.39 -1.36
C LYS A 152 7.06 -7.75 -1.26
N LEU A 153 6.74 -8.85 -0.59
CA LEU A 153 5.36 -9.22 -0.28
C LEU A 153 5.20 -9.62 1.18
N PHE A 154 4.11 -9.16 1.79
CA PHE A 154 3.71 -9.56 3.12
C PHE A 154 2.75 -10.75 3.07
N PHE A 155 2.98 -11.73 3.94
CA PHE A 155 2.06 -12.82 4.22
C PHE A 155 1.81 -12.94 5.72
N PRO A 156 0.56 -13.06 6.18
CA PRO A 156 0.31 -13.49 7.54
C PRO A 156 0.72 -14.96 7.70
N ALA A 157 1.15 -15.34 8.90
CA ALA A 157 1.53 -16.72 9.21
C ALA A 157 0.37 -17.72 9.06
N SER A 158 -0.88 -17.23 9.11
CA SER A 158 -2.10 -18.00 8.84
C SER A 158 -2.36 -18.24 7.36
N SER A 159 -1.63 -17.58 6.45
CA SER A 159 -1.83 -17.73 5.01
C SER A 159 -1.57 -19.17 4.57
N PRO A 160 -2.42 -19.77 3.72
CA PRO A 160 -2.15 -21.08 3.13
C PRO A 160 -0.86 -21.10 2.30
N HIS A 161 -0.36 -19.92 1.93
CA HIS A 161 0.86 -19.78 1.15
C HIS A 161 2.12 -19.53 1.98
N TRP A 162 2.03 -19.38 3.30
CA TRP A 162 3.14 -18.98 4.17
C TRP A 162 4.42 -19.81 3.96
N ALA A 163 4.31 -21.14 3.98
CA ALA A 163 5.47 -22.03 3.86
C ALA A 163 6.16 -21.90 2.49
N GLN A 164 5.38 -21.80 1.42
CA GLN A 164 5.88 -21.65 0.06
C GLN A 164 6.48 -20.25 -0.16
N ALA A 165 5.81 -19.22 0.36
CA ALA A 165 6.27 -17.85 0.34
C ALA A 165 7.68 -17.75 0.94
N GLY A 166 7.87 -18.30 2.14
CA GLY A 166 9.17 -18.30 2.82
C GLY A 166 10.24 -19.15 2.13
N ALA A 167 9.88 -20.30 1.55
CA ALA A 167 10.85 -21.18 0.89
C ALA A 167 11.48 -20.56 -0.38
N LEU A 168 10.76 -19.65 -1.05
CA LEU A 168 11.21 -19.00 -2.29
C LEU A 168 11.73 -17.58 -2.08
N ALA A 169 11.62 -17.06 -0.86
CA ALA A 169 12.15 -15.75 -0.49
C ALA A 169 13.67 -15.79 -0.33
N THR A 170 14.31 -14.69 -0.70
CA THR A 170 15.77 -14.49 -0.52
C THR A 170 16.10 -13.85 0.84
N ALA A 171 15.15 -13.12 1.41
CA ALA A 171 15.22 -12.53 2.75
C ALA A 171 13.82 -12.42 3.35
N SER A 172 13.75 -12.24 4.68
CA SER A 172 12.51 -12.00 5.40
C SER A 172 12.69 -10.94 6.49
N TYR A 173 11.62 -10.19 6.74
CA TYR A 173 11.51 -9.21 7.82
C TYR A 173 10.25 -9.52 8.64
N PRO A 174 10.35 -9.71 9.97
CA PRO A 174 9.21 -10.13 10.79
C PRO A 174 8.19 -8.99 10.99
N THR A 175 6.92 -9.36 11.09
CA THR A 175 5.81 -8.49 11.52
C THR A 175 5.10 -9.10 12.74
N ALA A 176 4.09 -8.44 13.28
CA ALA A 176 3.33 -8.93 14.44
C ALA A 176 2.57 -10.24 14.14
N ASN A 177 2.08 -10.42 12.91
CA ASN A 177 1.24 -11.55 12.50
C ASN A 177 1.80 -12.36 11.32
N GLY A 178 3.02 -12.07 10.86
CA GLY A 178 3.60 -12.70 9.67
C GLY A 178 5.02 -12.20 9.36
N ALA A 179 5.32 -12.06 8.07
CA ALA A 179 6.59 -11.55 7.60
C ALA A 179 6.44 -10.90 6.22
N VAL A 180 7.31 -9.93 5.95
CA VAL A 180 7.62 -9.41 4.62
C VAL A 180 8.73 -10.27 4.03
N PHE A 181 8.52 -10.80 2.84
CA PHE A 181 9.49 -11.60 2.10
C PHE A 181 10.05 -10.82 0.91
N THR A 182 11.37 -10.87 0.71
CA THR A 182 12.05 -10.31 -0.45
C THR A 182 12.16 -11.36 -1.55
N TYR A 183 11.66 -11.02 -2.73
CA TYR A 183 11.68 -11.88 -3.92
C TYR A 183 12.50 -11.32 -5.06
N GLY A 184 13.27 -10.25 -4.86
CA GLY A 184 14.09 -9.68 -5.92
C GLY A 184 14.44 -8.22 -5.64
N THR A 185 14.55 -7.45 -6.71
CA THR A 185 14.75 -6.00 -6.64
C THR A 185 13.53 -5.30 -7.24
N PRO A 186 13.40 -3.97 -7.09
CA PRO A 186 12.35 -3.21 -7.77
C PRO A 186 12.29 -3.40 -9.29
N ASP A 187 13.38 -3.85 -9.91
CA ASP A 187 13.50 -3.95 -11.36
C ASP A 187 13.65 -5.39 -11.88
N THR A 188 13.97 -6.37 -11.02
CA THR A 188 14.28 -7.75 -11.45
C THR A 188 13.77 -8.82 -10.49
N TYR A 189 13.38 -9.96 -11.05
CA TYR A 189 13.10 -11.19 -10.32
C TYR A 189 14.25 -12.22 -10.46
N PRO A 190 14.61 -12.95 -9.40
CA PRO A 190 15.54 -14.07 -9.45
C PRO A 190 14.87 -15.29 -10.06
N THR A 191 15.67 -16.10 -10.76
CA THR A 191 15.20 -17.30 -11.49
C THR A 191 14.62 -18.38 -10.59
N ILE A 192 14.90 -18.37 -9.28
CA ILE A 192 14.30 -19.31 -8.33
C ILE A 192 12.77 -19.21 -8.33
N LEU A 193 12.20 -18.04 -8.64
CA LEU A 193 10.75 -17.86 -8.76
C LEU A 193 10.14 -18.59 -9.96
N ASP A 194 10.93 -19.09 -10.91
CA ASP A 194 10.44 -19.93 -12.01
C ASP A 194 10.05 -21.33 -11.53
N THR A 195 10.51 -21.71 -10.34
CA THR A 195 10.12 -22.97 -9.68
C THR A 195 8.79 -22.87 -8.95
N TRP A 196 8.15 -21.70 -8.92
CA TRP A 196 6.83 -21.49 -8.31
C TRP A 196 5.79 -22.38 -9.03
N PRO A 197 5.12 -23.31 -8.32
CA PRO A 197 4.03 -24.11 -8.87
C PRO A 197 2.95 -23.24 -9.48
N LYS A 198 2.60 -23.49 -10.75
CA LYS A 198 1.44 -22.87 -11.38
C LYS A 198 0.18 -23.47 -10.74
N ASN A 199 -0.82 -22.63 -10.46
CA ASN A 199 -2.15 -23.12 -10.13
C ASN A 199 -2.59 -24.05 -11.26
N ALA A 200 -2.87 -25.32 -10.92
CA ALA A 200 -3.33 -26.34 -11.86
C ALA A 200 -4.82 -26.18 -12.16
#